data_AF-A0A438H5Y7-F1
#
_entry.id   AF-A0A438H5Y7-F1
#
_cell.length_a   1.000
_cell.length_b   1.000
_cell.length_c   1.000
_cell.angle_alpha   90.00
_cell.angle_beta   90.00
_cell.angle_gamma   90.00
#
_symmetry.space_group_name_H-M   'P 1'
#
loop_
_entity.id
_entity.type
_entity.pdbx_description
1 polymer ?
#
loop_
_entity_poly.entity_id
_entity_poly.type
_entity_poly.pdbx_seq_one_letter_code
_entity_poly.pdbx_strand_id
1 'polypeptide(L)'
;MLNDGVKAARGLRQGDPLSPFLFTIVADVLNDTILFANPREEELQTLKSLLLVFGQISGLKVNLDKSNLFGINLDQNHLSRLALLLDCKASDWPILYLGLPLGGNPTACGFWIQ
;
A
#
# COMPACT_ATOMS: atom_id res chain seq x y z
N MET A 1 -18.07 39.71 3.43
CA MET A 1 -17.67 38.67 4.42
C MET A 1 -18.31 37.36 3.99
N LEU A 2 -17.64 36.60 3.12
CA LEU A 2 -18.03 35.23 2.77
C LEU A 2 -17.09 34.33 3.55
N ASN A 3 -17.63 33.57 4.50
CA ASN A 3 -16.88 32.57 5.24
C ASN A 3 -17.71 31.29 5.29
N ASP A 4 -18.07 30.79 4.11
CA ASP A 4 -18.65 29.46 3.97
C ASP A 4 -17.51 28.46 3.78
N GLY A 5 -16.94 28.06 4.91
CA GLY A 5 -16.00 26.95 4.98
C GLY A 5 -16.67 25.68 4.44
N VAL A 6 -16.15 25.18 3.33
CA VAL A 6 -16.56 23.89 2.75
C VAL A 6 -16.29 22.80 3.79
N LYS A 7 -17.35 22.32 4.45
CA LYS A 7 -17.30 21.11 5.27
C LYS A 7 -17.18 19.92 4.33
N ALA A 8 -15.99 19.34 4.26
CA ALA A 8 -15.80 18.01 3.69
C ALA A 8 -16.59 16.99 4.54
N ALA A 9 -17.77 16.59 4.07
CA ALA A 9 -18.53 15.52 4.66
C ALA A 9 -17.82 14.20 4.33
N ARG A 10 -17.31 13.52 5.35
CA ARG A 10 -16.84 12.13 5.23
C ARG A 10 -18.06 11.24 5.07
N GLY A 11 -18.19 10.59 3.91
CA GLY A 11 -19.26 9.63 3.65
C GLY A 11 -19.48 9.40 2.16
N LEU A 12 -19.88 8.17 1.81
CA LEU A 12 -20.32 7.82 0.46
C LEU A 12 -21.49 8.73 0.07
N ARG A 13 -21.42 9.36 -1.12
CA ARG A 13 -22.59 10.04 -1.70
C ARG A 13 -23.62 8.96 -2.04
N GLN A 14 -24.51 8.66 -1.10
CA GLN A 14 -25.74 7.90 -1.34
C GLN A 14 -26.62 8.72 -2.29
N GLY A 15 -26.45 8.49 -3.58
CA GLY A 15 -27.18 9.19 -4.63
C GLY A 15 -27.07 8.47 -5.97
N ASP A 16 -25.95 7.78 -6.19
CA ASP A 16 -25.76 6.83 -7.28
C ASP A 16 -25.68 5.39 -6.72
N PRO A 17 -26.59 4.48 -7.14
CA PRO A 17 -26.61 3.09 -6.66
C PRO A 17 -25.35 2.29 -7.00
N LEU A 18 -24.50 2.74 -7.94
CA LEU A 18 -23.24 2.07 -8.31
C LEU A 18 -22.03 2.54 -7.51
N SER A 19 -22.07 3.75 -6.93
CA SER A 19 -20.97 4.33 -6.16
C SER A 19 -20.47 3.46 -5.00
N PRO A 20 -21.33 2.77 -4.21
CA PRO A 20 -20.87 1.86 -3.17
C PRO A 20 -20.10 0.66 -3.72
N PHE A 21 -20.54 0.09 -4.85
CA PHE A 21 -19.91 -1.08 -5.45
C PHE A 21 -18.52 -0.74 -6.04
N LEU A 22 -18.42 0.39 -6.75
CA LEU A 22 -17.14 0.87 -7.27
C LEU A 22 -16.14 1.18 -6.16
N PHE A 23 -16.62 1.76 -5.05
CA PHE A 23 -15.78 2.01 -3.87
C PHE A 23 -15.26 0.72 -3.25
N THR A 24 -16.12 -0.28 -3.04
CA THR A 24 -15.71 -1.58 -2.49
C THR A 24 -14.68 -2.26 -3.40
N ILE A 25 -14.91 -2.26 -4.72
CA ILE A 25 -13.97 -2.84 -5.68
C ILE A 25 -12.60 -2.16 -5.59
N VAL A 26 -12.56 -0.82 -5.59
CA VAL A 26 -11.29 -0.07 -5.51
C VAL A 26 -10.61 -0.28 -4.16
N ALA A 27 -11.36 -0.25 -3.05
CA ALA A 27 -10.81 -0.44 -1.72
C ALA A 27 -10.22 -1.85 -1.54
N ASP A 28 -10.92 -2.89 -2.00
CA ASP A 28 -10.46 -4.28 -1.92
C ASP A 28 -9.23 -4.50 -2.82
N VAL A 29 -9.24 -3.98 -4.05
CA VAL A 29 -8.10 -4.09 -4.96
C VAL A 29 -6.86 -3.44 -4.34
N LEU A 30 -6.98 -2.24 -3.78
CA LEU A 30 -5.85 -1.52 -3.19
C LEU A 30 -5.35 -2.17 -1.89
N ASN A 31 -6.19 -2.91 -1.17
CA ASN A 31 -5.79 -3.61 0.05
C ASN A 31 -4.75 -4.71 -0.22
N ASP A 32 -4.87 -5.40 -1.36
CA ASP A 32 -3.99 -6.51 -1.74
C ASP A 32 -3.02 -6.15 -2.88
N THR A 33 -2.84 -4.86 -3.18
CA THR A 33 -1.96 -4.43 -4.28
C THR A 33 -0.48 -4.45 -3.88
N ILE A 34 0.37 -5.04 -4.71
CA ILE A 34 1.84 -4.89 -4.65
C ILE A 34 2.26 -3.72 -5.55
N LEU A 35 3.05 -2.80 -4.99
CA LEU A 35 3.61 -1.66 -5.71
C LEU A 35 5.11 -1.85 -5.94
N PHE A 36 5.56 -1.72 -7.19
CA PHE A 36 6.97 -1.74 -7.54
C PHE A 36 7.49 -0.29 -7.66
N ALA A 37 8.57 0.02 -6.96
CA ALA A 37 9.20 1.33 -6.97
C ALA A 37 10.73 1.19 -6.94
N ASN A 38 11.43 2.20 -7.46
CA ASN A 38 12.88 2.28 -7.35
C ASN A 38 13.28 2.53 -5.88
N PRO A 39 14.36 1.93 -5.36
CA PRO A 39 14.84 2.17 -4.00
C PRO A 39 15.51 3.54 -3.80
N ARG A 40 14.98 4.60 -4.41
CA ARG A 40 15.42 5.98 -4.21
C ARG A 40 14.50 6.67 -3.21
N GLU A 41 15.09 7.33 -2.23
CA GLU A 41 14.35 8.02 -1.16
C GLU A 41 13.37 9.07 -1.72
N GLU A 42 13.76 9.84 -2.73
CA GLU A 42 12.91 10.84 -3.39
C GLU A 42 11.67 10.22 -4.07
N GLU A 43 11.85 9.06 -4.72
CA GLU A 43 10.76 8.35 -5.40
C GLU A 43 9.78 7.76 -4.37
N LEU A 44 10.29 7.22 -3.27
CA LEU A 44 9.45 6.70 -2.19
C LEU A 44 8.73 7.81 -1.41
N GLN A 45 9.34 8.99 -1.25
CA GLN A 45 8.65 10.17 -0.70
C GLN A 45 7.50 10.61 -1.60
N THR A 46 7.74 10.60 -2.91
CA THR A 46 6.70 10.90 -3.91
C THR A 46 5.56 9.89 -3.83
N LEU A 47 5.88 8.60 -3.73
CA LEU A 47 4.89 7.53 -3.54
C LEU A 47 4.08 7.72 -2.26
N LYS A 48 4.73 8.01 -1.13
CA LYS A 48 4.07 8.27 0.15
C LYS A 48 3.10 9.46 0.05
N SER A 49 3.55 10.54 -0.59
CA SER A 49 2.72 11.73 -0.80
C SER A 49 1.51 11.43 -1.66
N LEU A 50 1.68 10.65 -2.73
CA LEU A 50 0.60 10.23 -3.62
C LEU A 50 -0.43 9.36 -2.88
N LEU A 51 0.02 8.39 -2.07
CA LEU A 51 -0.86 7.56 -1.25
C LEU A 51 -1.65 8.38 -0.22
N LEU A 52 -1.00 9.36 0.41
CA LEU A 52 -1.64 10.24 1.38
C LEU A 52 -2.71 11.12 0.73
N VAL A 53 -2.38 11.77 -0.40
CA VAL A 53 -3.31 12.59 -1.19
C VAL A 53 -4.47 11.74 -1.71
N PHE A 54 -4.19 10.53 -2.20
CA PHE A 54 -5.22 9.57 -2.60
C PHE A 54 -6.18 9.26 -1.44
N GLY A 55 -5.67 8.96 -0.24
CA GLY A 55 -6.50 8.72 0.94
C GLY A 55 -7.36 9.93 1.31
N GLN A 56 -6.80 11.14 1.22
CA GLN A 56 -7.53 12.38 1.48
C GLN A 56 -8.69 12.61 0.48
N ILE A 57 -8.46 12.39 -0.82
CA ILE A 57 -9.46 12.61 -1.87
C ILE A 57 -10.53 11.52 -1.87
N SER A 58 -10.12 10.26 -1.72
CA SER A 58 -11.03 9.10 -1.71
C SER A 58 -11.81 8.94 -0.39
N GLY A 59 -11.33 9.56 0.69
CA GLY A 59 -11.83 9.32 2.04
C GLY A 59 -11.38 7.98 2.63
N LEU A 60 -10.49 7.24 1.94
CA LEU A 60 -9.89 6.01 2.44
C LEU A 60 -8.74 6.30 3.40
N LYS A 61 -8.56 5.43 4.40
CA LYS A 61 -7.39 5.46 5.27
C LYS A 61 -6.37 4.44 4.76
N VAL A 62 -5.31 4.93 4.11
CA VAL A 62 -4.14 4.10 3.79
C VAL A 62 -3.53 3.61 5.12
N ASN A 63 -3.35 2.30 5.24
CA ASN A 63 -2.81 1.68 6.45
C ASN A 63 -1.38 1.20 6.21
N LEU A 64 -0.42 2.10 6.44
CA LEU A 64 1.00 1.82 6.23
C LEU A 64 1.57 0.84 7.27
N ASP A 65 0.96 0.75 8.47
CA ASP A 65 1.34 -0.23 9.51
C ASP A 65 1.09 -1.70 9.10
N LYS A 66 0.13 -1.89 8.17
CA LYS A 66 -0.16 -3.19 7.55
C LYS A 66 0.63 -3.43 6.26
N SER A 67 1.19 -2.37 5.66
CA SER A 67 2.00 -2.49 4.46
C SER A 67 3.41 -2.99 4.82
N ASN A 68 3.94 -3.89 4.00
CA ASN A 68 5.31 -4.39 4.14
C ASN A 68 6.15 -3.94 2.94
N LEU A 69 7.38 -3.52 3.20
CA LEU A 69 8.37 -3.18 2.19
C LEU A 69 9.37 -4.32 2.06
N PHE A 70 9.58 -4.76 0.82
CA PHE A 70 10.49 -5.84 0.49
C PHE A 70 11.61 -5.31 -0.40
N GLY A 71 12.86 -5.59 -0.03
CA GLY A 71 14.03 -5.20 -0.81
C GLY A 71 14.40 -6.28 -1.82
N ILE A 72 14.61 -5.91 -3.09
CA ILE A 72 15.20 -6.79 -4.10
C ILE A 72 16.65 -6.37 -4.27
N ASN A 73 17.59 -7.26 -3.94
CA ASN A 73 19.03 -6.99 -4.02
C ASN A 73 19.45 -5.73 -3.23
N LEU A 74 18.86 -5.53 -2.05
CA LEU A 74 19.16 -4.44 -1.12
C LEU A 74 19.70 -5.01 0.18
N ASP A 75 20.62 -4.29 0.81
CA ASP A 75 21.04 -4.60 2.17
C ASP A 75 19.97 -4.16 3.20
N GLN A 76 20.03 -4.77 4.38
CA GLN A 76 19.03 -4.55 5.43
C GLN A 76 19.03 -3.14 6.01
N ASN A 77 20.18 -2.45 6.01
CA ASN A 77 20.26 -1.08 6.52
C ASN A 77 19.54 -0.12 5.56
N HIS A 78 19.79 -0.29 4.26
CA HIS A 78 19.11 0.48 3.24
C HIS A 78 17.60 0.21 3.25
N LEU A 79 17.19 -1.06 3.29
CA LEU A 79 15.77 -1.44 3.36
C LEU A 79 15.08 -0.84 4.59
N SER A 80 15.72 -0.92 5.77
CA SER A 80 15.18 -0.35 7.01
C SER A 80 14.99 1.16 6.93
N ARG A 81 15.92 1.88 6.28
CA ARG A 81 15.80 3.33 6.08
C ARG A 81 14.63 3.67 5.16
N LEU A 82 14.43 2.91 4.09
CA LEU A 82 13.30 3.10 3.17
C LEU A 82 11.96 2.76 3.83
N ALA A 83 11.92 1.75 4.70
CA ALA A 83 10.74 1.38 5.46
C ALA A 83 10.33 2.49 6.46
N LEU A 84 11.30 3.08 7.18
CA LEU A 84 11.07 4.25 8.03
C LEU A 84 10.56 5.45 7.25
N LEU A 85 11.09 5.67 6.05
CA LEU A 85 10.65 6.75 5.16
C LEU A 85 9.17 6.59 4.78
N LEU A 86 8.76 5.36 4.42
CA LEU A 86 7.39 5.04 4.07
C LEU A 86 6.44 4.87 5.27
N ASP A 87 6.97 4.82 6.50
CA ASP A 87 6.21 4.51 7.72
C ASP A 87 5.58 3.11 7.68
N CYS A 88 6.33 2.13 7.18
CA CYS A 88 5.90 0.74 7.02
C CYS A 88 6.96 -0.24 7.56
N LYS A 89 6.68 -1.55 7.49
CA LYS A 89 7.58 -2.59 8.02
C LYS A 89 8.50 -3.12 6.93
N ALA A 90 9.81 -3.19 7.19
CA ALA A 90 10.72 -3.98 6.36
C ALA A 90 10.40 -5.48 6.56
N SER A 91 10.43 -6.26 5.50
CA SER A 91 10.13 -7.70 5.54
C SER A 91 11.05 -8.48 4.60
N ASP A 92 11.30 -9.73 4.97
CA ASP A 92 12.22 -10.62 4.26
C ASP A 92 11.50 -11.50 3.22
N TRP A 93 12.28 -12.08 2.32
CA TRP A 93 11.83 -13.07 1.33
C TRP A 93 11.87 -14.49 1.91
N PRO A 94 11.01 -15.42 1.45
CA PRO A 94 9.96 -15.27 0.44
C PRO A 94 8.68 -14.62 0.98
N ILE A 95 7.94 -13.90 0.11
CA ILE A 95 6.71 -13.21 0.50
C ILE A 95 5.50 -14.12 0.28
N LEU A 96 4.56 -14.18 1.22
CA LEU A 96 3.30 -14.88 1.01
C LEU A 96 2.30 -13.92 0.37
N TYR A 97 1.92 -14.21 -0.87
CA TYR A 97 0.90 -13.45 -1.60
C TYR A 97 -0.23 -14.40 -1.99
N LEU A 98 -1.45 -14.13 -1.50
CA LEU A 98 -2.62 -14.98 -1.70
C LEU A 98 -2.41 -16.44 -1.28
N GLY A 99 -1.57 -16.67 -0.27
CA GLY A 99 -1.23 -18.01 0.24
C GLY A 99 -0.11 -18.72 -0.53
N LEU A 100 0.51 -18.08 -1.51
CA LEU A 100 1.63 -18.63 -2.28
C LEU A 100 2.93 -17.88 -1.98
N PRO A 101 4.06 -18.59 -1.74
CA PRO A 101 5.34 -17.94 -1.60
C PRO A 101 5.82 -17.40 -2.96
N LEU A 102 6.13 -16.11 -3.03
CA LEU A 102 6.81 -15.48 -4.16
C LEU A 102 8.28 -15.26 -3.80
N GLY A 103 9.17 -15.53 -4.76
CA GLY A 103 10.61 -15.23 -4.64
C GLY A 103 11.46 -16.25 -3.87
N GLY A 104 10.96 -17.47 -3.60
CA GLY A 104 11.80 -18.59 -3.16
C GLY A 104 12.13 -19.56 -4.30
N ASN A 105 12.93 -20.59 -4.00
CA ASN A 105 13.34 -21.57 -5.01
C ASN A 105 12.21 -22.59 -5.26
N PRO A 106 11.54 -22.59 -6.44
CA PRO A 106 10.41 -23.47 -6.72
C PRO A 106 10.81 -24.96 -6.81
N THR A 107 12.11 -25.26 -6.91
CA THR A 107 12.66 -26.62 -6.94
C THR A 107 12.96 -27.19 -5.56
N ALA A 108 12.93 -26.38 -4.50
CA ALA A 108 13.14 -26.87 -3.14
C ALA A 108 11.89 -27.59 -2.64
N CYS A 109 12.02 -28.83 -2.16
CA CYS A 109 10.89 -29.62 -1.65
C CYS A 109 10.10 -28.90 -0.54
N GLY A 110 10.78 -28.12 0.30
CA GLY A 110 10.17 -27.34 1.38
C GLY A 110 9.41 -26.08 0.92
N PHE A 111 9.48 -25.70 -0.36
CA PHE A 111 8.90 -24.44 -0.84
C PHE A 111 7.37 -24.47 -0.95
N TRP A 112 6.78 -25.64 -1.18
CA TRP A 112 5.32 -25.80 -1.37
C TRP A 112 4.59 -26.33 -0.13
N ILE A 113 5.33 -26.72 0.91
CA ILE A 113 4.82 -27.26 2.17
C ILE A 113 5.28 -26.33 3.30
N GLN A 114 4.52 -25.26 3.51
CA GLN A 114 4.72 -24.30 4.60
C GLN A 114 3.56 -24.32 5.58
#